data_AF-A0A1N6EHS6-F1
#
_entry.id   AF-A0A1N6EHS6-F1
#
_cell.length_a   1.000
_cell.length_b   1.000
_cell.length_c   1.000
_cell.angle_alpha   90.00
_cell.angle_beta   90.00
_cell.angle_gamma   90.00
#
_symmetry.space_group_name_H-M   'P 1'
#
loop_
_entity.id
_entity.type
_entity.pdbx_description
1 polymer ?
#
loop_
_entity_poly.entity_id
_entity_poly.type
_entity_poly.pdbx_seq_one_letter_code
_entity_poly.pdbx_strand_id
1 'polypeptide(L)'
;MNISPPGPPDWPRPPRAIPAALLNRPPTGARVTVAGLVLVRQRPGTAKGVIFVTLEDETGTCNVVVWAKTYERFRRAVIAGRLLRVTGRVQREQEVVHIVAEQIEDISALLDTLLAPPEPPVAKGAQAPAPARALPAPGL
;
A
#
# COMPACT_ATOMS: atom_id res chain seq x y z
N MET A 1 -33.94 -1.12 16.55
CA MET A 1 -32.61 -1.77 16.54
C MET A 1 -31.63 -0.83 15.88
N ASN A 2 -30.84 -0.11 16.67
CA ASN A 2 -29.89 0.87 16.15
C ASN A 2 -28.54 0.18 15.96
N ILE A 3 -28.27 -0.33 14.75
CA ILE A 3 -26.95 -0.83 14.37
C ILE A 3 -26.03 0.38 14.19
N SER A 4 -25.23 0.66 15.22
CA SER A 4 -24.09 1.57 15.08
C SER A 4 -23.22 1.08 13.90
N PRO A 5 -22.66 2.00 13.10
CA PRO A 5 -21.77 1.62 12.01
C PRO A 5 -20.61 0.79 12.58
N PRO A 6 -20.16 -0.27 11.88
CA PRO A 6 -18.98 -1.01 12.33
C PRO A 6 -17.83 -0.02 12.50
N GLY A 7 -17.09 -0.16 13.61
CA GLY A 7 -15.93 0.67 13.90
C GLY A 7 -14.90 0.66 12.74
N PRO A 8 -13.90 1.55 12.79
CA PRO A 8 -12.86 1.56 11.77
C PRO A 8 -12.27 0.14 11.65
N PRO A 9 -12.07 -0.35 10.41
CA PRO A 9 -11.52 -1.69 10.20
C PRO A 9 -10.15 -1.82 10.89
N ASP A 10 -9.82 -3.01 11.36
CA ASP A 10 -8.52 -3.33 11.97
C ASP A 10 -7.37 -3.41 10.94
N TRP A 11 -7.58 -2.91 9.71
CA TRP A 11 -6.57 -2.84 8.66
C TRP A 11 -6.64 -1.52 7.84
N PRO A 12 -5.50 -1.05 7.29
CA PRO A 12 -5.45 0.13 6.42
C PRO A 12 -6.30 -0.01 5.15
N ARG A 13 -6.99 1.06 4.75
CA ARG A 13 -7.71 1.16 3.47
C ARG A 13 -6.94 1.97 2.44
N PRO A 14 -7.15 1.72 1.12
CA PRO A 14 -6.62 2.57 0.06
C PRO A 14 -6.86 4.07 0.33
N PRO A 15 -5.87 4.95 0.09
CA PRO A 15 -4.60 4.69 -0.61
C PRO A 15 -3.48 4.14 0.29
N ARG A 16 -3.74 3.89 1.59
CA ARG A 16 -2.72 3.38 2.51
C ARG A 16 -2.45 1.91 2.22
N ALA A 17 -1.17 1.55 2.14
CA ALA A 17 -0.77 0.17 1.96
C ALA A 17 -1.04 -0.63 3.26
N ILE A 18 -1.61 -1.83 3.12
CA ILE A 18 -1.68 -2.83 4.18
C ILE A 18 -0.36 -3.62 4.19
N PRO A 19 0.26 -3.83 5.37
CA PRO A 19 1.40 -4.73 5.50
C PRO A 19 1.05 -6.16 5.09
N ALA A 20 1.99 -6.88 4.47
CA ALA A 20 1.78 -8.26 4.05
C ALA A 20 1.27 -9.17 5.18
N ALA A 21 1.79 -9.02 6.41
CA ALA A 21 1.37 -9.80 7.57
C ALA A 21 -0.10 -9.61 7.99
N LEU A 22 -0.76 -8.54 7.52
CA LEU A 22 -2.17 -8.25 7.82
C LEU A 22 -3.14 -8.65 6.69
N LEU A 23 -2.65 -9.24 5.59
CA LEU A 23 -3.49 -9.60 4.44
C LEU A 23 -4.55 -10.67 4.73
N ASN A 24 -4.43 -11.38 5.86
CA ASN A 24 -5.47 -12.30 6.31
C ASN A 24 -6.70 -11.60 6.93
N ARG A 25 -6.60 -10.31 7.30
CA ARG A 25 -7.68 -9.55 7.96
C ARG A 25 -8.83 -9.15 7.02
N PRO A 26 -8.58 -8.51 5.86
CA PRO A 26 -9.66 -8.01 5.01
C PRO A 26 -10.45 -9.18 4.39
N PRO A 27 -11.79 -9.17 4.37
CA PRO A 27 -12.56 -10.25 3.76
C PRO A 27 -12.33 -10.33 2.25
N THR A 28 -12.64 -11.48 1.65
CA THR A 28 -12.56 -11.65 0.19
C THR A 28 -13.44 -10.61 -0.52
N GLY A 29 -12.93 -10.02 -1.60
CA GLY A 29 -13.55 -8.93 -2.35
C GLY A 29 -13.23 -7.53 -1.79
N ALA A 30 -12.68 -7.43 -0.57
CA ALA A 30 -12.24 -6.17 0.00
C ALA A 30 -11.16 -5.53 -0.87
N ARG A 31 -11.26 -4.22 -1.07
CA ARG A 31 -10.29 -3.45 -1.84
C ARG A 31 -9.17 -2.97 -0.93
N VAL A 32 -7.93 -3.31 -1.27
CA VAL A 32 -6.73 -3.00 -0.50
C VAL A 32 -5.65 -2.40 -1.41
N THR A 33 -4.70 -1.69 -0.80
CA THR A 33 -3.46 -1.29 -1.46
C THR A 33 -2.33 -2.05 -0.80
N VAL A 34 -1.39 -2.60 -1.55
CA VAL A 34 -0.13 -3.16 -1.06
C VAL A 34 1.03 -2.43 -1.74
N ALA A 35 2.18 -2.38 -1.09
CA ALA A 35 3.39 -1.86 -1.70
C ALA A 35 4.57 -2.74 -1.30
N GLY A 36 5.46 -3.04 -2.24
CA GLY A 36 6.60 -3.91 -1.96
C GLY A 36 7.56 -4.05 -3.12
N LEU A 37 8.73 -4.60 -2.82
CA LEU A 37 9.76 -4.95 -3.79
C LEU A 37 9.27 -6.11 -4.64
N VAL A 38 9.51 -6.05 -5.94
CA VAL A 38 9.14 -7.16 -6.82
C VAL A 38 10.19 -8.25 -6.74
N LEU A 39 9.81 -9.41 -6.20
CA LEU A 39 10.68 -10.57 -6.13
C LEU A 39 10.63 -11.40 -7.41
N VAL A 40 9.43 -11.77 -7.84
CA VAL A 40 9.21 -12.75 -8.91
C VAL A 40 8.08 -12.29 -9.82
N ARG A 41 8.22 -12.56 -11.11
CA ARG A 41 7.16 -12.46 -12.11
C ARG A 41 7.02 -13.80 -12.83
N GLN A 42 5.83 -14.36 -12.84
CA GLN A 42 5.55 -15.61 -13.53
C GLN A 42 4.41 -15.42 -14.52
N ARG A 43 4.58 -15.94 -15.73
CA ARG A 43 3.54 -16.02 -16.75
C ARG A 43 3.43 -17.48 -17.19
N PRO A 44 2.60 -18.30 -16.51
CA PRO A 44 2.42 -19.70 -16.87
C PRO A 44 1.94 -19.82 -18.32
N GLY A 45 2.54 -20.70 -19.11
CA GLY A 45 2.19 -20.87 -20.53
C GLY A 45 0.74 -21.32 -20.78
N THR A 46 0.10 -21.92 -19.78
CA THR A 46 -1.28 -22.45 -19.83
C THR A 46 -2.34 -21.47 -19.32
N ALA A 47 -1.94 -20.38 -18.63
CA ALA A 47 -2.88 -19.41 -18.08
C ALA A 47 -3.13 -18.29 -19.09
N LYS A 48 -4.38 -18.13 -19.54
CA LYS A 48 -4.87 -17.16 -20.55
C LYS A 48 -4.47 -15.70 -20.27
N GLY A 49 -3.21 -15.33 -20.49
CA GLY A 49 -2.71 -13.97 -20.30
C GLY A 49 -2.62 -13.50 -18.85
N VAL A 50 -2.50 -14.42 -17.89
CA VAL A 50 -2.33 -14.08 -16.45
C VAL A 50 -0.85 -13.94 -16.12
N ILE A 51 -0.53 -12.92 -15.34
CA ILE A 51 0.80 -12.73 -14.75
C ILE A 51 0.65 -12.74 -13.23
N PHE A 52 1.50 -13.51 -12.56
CA PHE A 52 1.65 -13.49 -11.12
C PHE A 52 2.87 -12.65 -10.76
N VAL A 53 2.72 -11.77 -9.79
CA VAL A 53 3.81 -10.95 -9.24
C VAL A 53 3.87 -11.17 -7.75
N THR A 54 5.03 -11.53 -7.21
CA THR A 54 5.25 -11.61 -5.77
C THR A 54 5.92 -10.31 -5.32
N LEU A 55 5.27 -9.61 -4.39
CA LEU A 55 5.80 -8.43 -3.73
C LEU A 55 6.29 -8.80 -2.32
N GLU A 56 7.29 -8.10 -1.82
CA GLU A 56 7.79 -8.25 -0.45
C GLU A 56 7.88 -6.89 0.26
N ASP A 57 7.44 -6.88 1.50
CA ASP A 57 7.76 -5.85 2.49
C ASP A 57 8.45 -6.52 3.71
N GLU A 58 8.87 -5.73 4.70
CA GLU A 58 9.56 -6.24 5.88
C GLU A 58 8.72 -7.20 6.74
N THR A 59 7.41 -7.28 6.50
CA THR A 59 6.46 -8.13 7.22
C THR A 59 6.13 -9.42 6.49
N GLY A 60 6.55 -9.58 5.23
CA GLY A 60 6.42 -10.80 4.45
C GLY A 60 6.07 -10.56 2.97
N THR A 61 5.49 -11.58 2.34
CA THR A 61 5.20 -11.56 0.90
C THR A 61 3.71 -11.38 0.60
N CYS A 62 3.42 -10.69 -0.50
CA CYS A 62 2.08 -10.53 -1.06
C CYS A 62 2.05 -11.05 -2.51
N ASN A 63 1.10 -11.93 -2.83
CA ASN A 63 0.91 -12.44 -4.18
C ASN A 63 -0.11 -11.58 -4.94
N VAL A 64 0.27 -11.06 -6.10
CA VAL A 64 -0.57 -10.23 -6.95
C VAL A 64 -0.89 -10.96 -8.24
N VAL A 65 -2.17 -10.99 -8.61
CA VAL A 65 -2.65 -11.53 -9.88
C VAL A 65 -2.98 -10.39 -10.82
N VAL A 66 -2.34 -10.38 -12.00
CA VAL A 66 -2.52 -9.38 -13.04
C VAL A 66 -3.12 -10.05 -14.27
N TRP A 67 -4.39 -9.76 -14.54
CA TRP A 67 -5.09 -10.23 -15.74
C TRP A 67 -4.67 -9.46 -16.98
N ALA A 68 -4.84 -10.06 -18.17
CA ALA A 68 -4.42 -9.50 -19.46
C ALA A 68 -4.81 -8.03 -19.65
N LYS A 69 -6.08 -7.68 -19.39
CA LYS A 69 -6.59 -6.30 -19.53
C LYS A 69 -5.88 -5.31 -18.59
N THR A 70 -5.60 -5.72 -17.35
CA THR A 70 -4.86 -4.89 -16.39
C THR A 70 -3.39 -4.79 -16.82
N TYR A 71 -2.79 -5.90 -17.28
CA TYR A 71 -1.43 -5.91 -17.78
C TYR A 71 -1.25 -4.97 -18.98
N GLU A 72 -2.15 -5.01 -19.96
CA GLU A 72 -2.11 -4.13 -21.14
C GLU A 72 -2.12 -2.65 -20.72
N ARG A 73 -2.97 -2.29 -19.75
CA ARG A 73 -3.05 -0.93 -19.23
C ARG A 73 -1.81 -0.49 -18.46
N PHE A 74 -1.18 -1.39 -17.70
CA PHE A 74 -0.06 -1.07 -16.81
C PHE A 74 1.25 -1.76 -17.23
N ARG A 75 1.41 -2.03 -18.53
CA ARG A 75 2.46 -2.89 -19.07
C ARG A 75 3.86 -2.51 -18.61
N ARG A 76 4.18 -1.21 -18.64
CA ARG A 76 5.49 -0.70 -18.24
C ARG A 76 5.79 -0.99 -16.77
N ALA A 77 4.85 -0.68 -15.87
CA ALA A 77 5.01 -0.94 -14.45
C ALA A 77 5.19 -2.43 -14.15
N VAL A 78 4.36 -3.28 -14.78
CA VAL A 78 4.41 -4.73 -14.57
C VAL A 78 5.73 -5.32 -15.05
N ILE A 79 6.29 -4.87 -16.19
CA ILE A 79 7.55 -5.41 -16.72
C ILE A 79 8.76 -4.89 -15.96
N ALA A 80 8.84 -3.57 -15.74
CA ALA A 80 10.09 -2.91 -15.35
C ALA A 80 10.15 -2.48 -13.87
N GLY A 81 9.02 -2.36 -13.18
CA GLY A 81 8.98 -1.78 -11.84
C GLY A 81 9.71 -2.63 -10.80
N ARG A 82 10.67 -2.07 -10.10
CA ARG A 82 11.42 -2.74 -9.01
C ARG A 82 10.68 -2.64 -7.68
N LEU A 83 9.94 -1.55 -7.48
CA LEU A 83 9.05 -1.31 -6.35
C LEU A 83 7.68 -0.95 -6.89
N LEU A 84 6.65 -1.69 -6.49
CA LEU A 84 5.28 -1.48 -6.98
C LEU A 84 4.34 -1.13 -5.84
N ARG A 85 3.41 -0.21 -6.10
CA ARG A 85 2.19 -0.04 -5.33
C ARG A 85 1.03 -0.59 -6.14
N VAL A 86 0.31 -1.55 -5.57
CA VAL A 86 -0.82 -2.21 -6.24
C VAL A 86 -2.07 -1.99 -5.43
N THR A 87 -3.10 -1.45 -6.05
CA THR A 87 -4.46 -1.44 -5.49
C THR A 87 -5.30 -2.49 -6.21
N GLY A 88 -5.98 -3.32 -5.44
CA GLY A 88 -6.71 -4.47 -5.96
C GLY A 88 -7.68 -5.07 -4.94
N ARG A 89 -8.23 -6.23 -5.29
CA ARG A 89 -9.18 -6.95 -4.43
C ARG A 89 -8.56 -8.22 -3.86
N VAL A 90 -8.83 -8.46 -2.59
CA VAL A 90 -8.43 -9.69 -1.92
C VAL A 90 -9.21 -10.87 -2.50
N GLN A 91 -8.52 -11.91 -2.92
CA GLN A 91 -9.08 -13.21 -3.29
C GLN A 91 -8.38 -14.28 -2.46
N ARG A 92 -9.15 -15.24 -1.96
CA ARG A 92 -8.63 -16.38 -1.21
C ARG A 92 -8.87 -17.65 -2.00
N GLU A 93 -7.82 -18.44 -2.16
CA GLU A 93 -7.89 -19.78 -2.72
C GLU A 93 -7.18 -20.72 -1.76
N GLN A 94 -7.95 -21.58 -1.09
CA GLN A 94 -7.47 -22.40 0.02
C GLN A 94 -6.79 -21.52 1.09
N GLU A 95 -5.53 -21.79 1.42
CA GLU A 95 -4.74 -21.04 2.42
C GLU A 95 -4.00 -19.83 1.84
N VAL A 96 -4.08 -19.60 0.52
CA VAL A 96 -3.30 -18.55 -0.16
C VAL A 96 -4.15 -17.31 -0.38
N VAL A 97 -3.61 -16.16 0.02
CA VAL A 97 -4.20 -14.84 -0.26
C VAL A 97 -3.55 -14.23 -1.50
N HIS A 98 -4.38 -13.81 -2.43
CA HIS A 98 -4.00 -13.08 -3.64
C HIS A 98 -4.64 -11.70 -3.69
N ILE A 99 -3.94 -10.73 -4.28
CA ILE A 99 -4.49 -9.43 -4.64
C ILE A 99 -4.71 -9.40 -6.15
N VAL A 100 -5.97 -9.39 -6.57
CA VAL A 100 -6.33 -9.19 -7.98
C VAL A 100 -6.17 -7.71 -8.33
N ALA A 101 -5.20 -7.39 -9.17
CA ALA A 101 -4.80 -6.01 -9.45
C ALA A 101 -5.85 -5.24 -10.27
N GLU A 102 -6.18 -4.03 -9.80
CA GLU A 102 -7.03 -3.06 -10.50
C GLU A 102 -6.21 -1.83 -10.96
N GLN A 103 -5.23 -1.42 -10.16
CA GLN A 103 -4.31 -0.31 -10.43
C GLN A 103 -2.91 -0.69 -9.99
N ILE A 104 -1.93 -0.39 -10.83
CA ILE A 104 -0.51 -0.71 -10.59
C ILE A 104 0.30 0.56 -10.86
N GLU A 105 1.12 0.93 -9.89
CA GLU A 105 1.98 2.10 -9.94
C GLU A 105 3.43 1.66 -9.75
N ASP A 106 4.29 2.09 -10.66
CA ASP A 106 5.72 1.96 -10.52
C ASP A 106 6.23 3.10 -9.63
N ILE A 107 6.62 2.74 -8.41
CA ILE A 107 7.16 3.67 -7.42
C ILE A 107 8.67 3.44 -7.21
N SER A 108 9.35 2.83 -8.20
CA SER A 108 10.79 2.53 -8.13
C SER A 108 11.67 3.76 -7.94
N ALA A 109 11.19 4.96 -8.28
CA ALA A 109 11.89 6.21 -8.02
C ALA A 109 12.14 6.44 -6.51
N LEU A 110 11.31 5.86 -5.63
CA LEU A 110 11.54 5.92 -4.18
C LEU A 110 12.74 5.08 -3.73
N LEU A 111 13.19 4.11 -4.54
CA LEU A 111 14.44 3.41 -4.24
C LEU A 111 15.64 4.31 -4.50
N ASP A 112 15.55 5.18 -5.50
CA ASP A 112 16.65 6.07 -5.85
C ASP A 112 16.87 7.14 -4.76
N THR A 113 15.84 7.47 -3.97
CA THR A 113 15.97 8.36 -2.80
C THR A 113 16.76 7.75 -1.66
N LEU A 114 16.90 6.42 -1.60
CA LEU A 114 17.74 5.74 -0.60
C LEU A 114 19.25 5.91 -0.90
N LEU A 115 19.58 6.14 -2.18
CA LEU A 115 20.95 6.39 -2.64
C LEU A 115 21.30 7.88 -2.61
N ALA A 116 20.30 8.75 -2.52
CA ALA A 116 20.53 10.18 -2.39
C ALA A 116 21.26 10.45 -1.06
N PRO A 117 22.25 11.35 -1.04
CA PRO A 117 22.82 11.80 0.22
C PRO A 117 21.68 12.34 1.12
N PRO A 118 21.73 12.09 2.43
CA PRO A 118 20.68 12.54 3.33
C PRO A 118 20.49 14.04 3.13
N GLU A 119 19.25 14.47 2.87
CA GLU A 119 18.95 15.89 2.82
C GLU A 119 19.42 16.52 4.14
N PRO A 120 20.11 17.67 4.09
CA PRO A 120 20.46 18.37 5.32
C PRO A 120 19.17 18.57 6.11
N PRO A 121 19.17 18.34 7.44
CA PRO A 121 17.96 18.33 8.23
C PRO A 121 17.17 19.59 7.94
N VAL A 122 15.95 19.41 7.41
CA VAL A 122 15.00 20.52 7.28
C VAL A 122 14.86 21.07 8.69
N ALA A 123 15.33 22.30 8.89
CA ALA A 123 15.18 22.99 10.17
C ALA A 123 13.69 22.93 10.50
N LYS A 124 13.32 22.14 11.52
CA LYS A 124 11.94 22.11 12.00
C LYS A 124 11.58 23.56 12.27
N GLY A 125 10.63 24.09 11.50
CA GLY A 125 10.16 25.46 11.65
C GLY A 125 9.90 25.69 13.13
N ALA A 126 10.58 26.69 13.70
CA ALA A 126 10.38 27.08 15.08
C ALA A 126 8.87 27.26 15.27
N GLN A 127 8.27 26.37 16.06
CA GLN A 127 6.91 26.53 16.50
C GLN A 127 6.92 27.81 17.34
N ALA A 128 6.38 28.89 16.80
CA ALA A 128 6.22 30.12 17.55
C ALA A 128 5.46 29.78 18.84
N PRO A 129 5.93 30.21 20.02
CA PRO A 129 5.23 29.92 21.26
C PRO A 129 3.80 30.47 21.16
N ALA A 130 2.83 29.63 21.52
CA ALA A 130 1.43 30.04 21.60
C ALA A 130 1.33 31.28 22.52
N PRO A 131 0.49 32.27 22.19
CA PRO A 131 0.36 33.47 23.01
C PRO A 131 -0.05 33.07 24.44
N ALA A 132 0.71 33.55 25.42
CA ALA A 132 0.43 33.30 26.83
C ALA A 132 -0.99 33.79 27.16
N ARG A 133 -1.83 32.87 27.65
CA ARG A 133 -3.18 33.19 28.12
C ARG A 133 -3.05 34.14 29.31
N ALA A 134 -3.54 35.37 29.17
CA ALA A 134 -3.55 36.36 30.24
C ALA A 134 -4.29 35.82 31.47
N LEU A 135 -3.66 35.91 32.64
CA LEU A 135 -4.29 35.65 33.93
C LEU A 135 -5.35 36.74 34.18
N PRO A 136 -6.55 36.40 34.68
CA PRO A 136 -7.52 37.41 35.08
C PRO A 136 -6.99 38.18 36.29
N ALA A 137 -7.13 39.50 36.25
CA ALA A 137 -6.79 40.37 37.38
C ALA A 137 -7.63 40.01 38.61
N PRO A 138 -7.06 40.08 39.83
CA PRO A 138 -7.84 39.90 41.05
C PRO A 138 -8.86 41.05 41.18
N GLY A 139 -10.11 40.68 41.43
CA GLY A 139 -11.21 41.61 41.67
C GLY A 139 -11.01 42.43 42.94
N LEU A 140 -11.51 43.67 42.90
CA LEU A 140 -11.69 44.57 44.04
C LEU A 140 -12.68 44.01 45.06
#